data_AF-A0A9Q0RY94-F1
#
_entry.id   AF-A0A9Q0RY94-F1
#
_cell.length_a   1.000
_cell.length_b   1.000
_cell.length_c   1.000
_cell.angle_alpha   90.00
_cell.angle_beta   90.00
_cell.angle_gamma   90.00
#
_symmetry.space_group_name_H-M   'P 1'
#
loop_
_entity.id
_entity.type
_entity.pdbx_description
1 polymer ?
#
loop_
_entity_poly.entity_id
_entity_poly.type
_entity_poly.pdbx_seq_one_letter_code
_entity_poly.pdbx_strand_id
1 'polypeptide(L)'
;MDQWESRIIRTRKMLTVDSCLCCRLETGGLVIGWLTLITSILGSISLLGFLLVLCIYNCNDMAKLFDNWTYEDLELCNGLRGVLIGVFFLLLGFIVLVGFFGFRCIQGTKARDHFRVKPLMILMAISTVLSLLQVLTFRSYAIV
;
A
#
# COMPACT_ATOMS: atom_id res chain seq x y z
N MET A 1 32.90 36.23 10.06
CA MET A 1 33.30 34.82 10.24
C MET A 1 32.30 33.90 9.51
N ASP A 2 31.82 34.28 8.31
CA ASP A 2 30.46 33.82 7.88
C ASP A 2 30.40 33.12 6.51
N GLN A 3 31.54 32.91 5.84
CA GLN A 3 31.58 32.23 4.53
C GLN A 3 32.04 30.75 4.57
N TRP A 4 32.43 30.25 5.75
CA TRP A 4 32.84 28.86 5.92
C TRP A 4 31.69 27.95 6.38
N GLU A 5 30.79 28.41 7.25
CA GLU A 5 29.63 27.61 7.69
C GLU A 5 28.59 27.38 6.59
N SER A 6 28.40 28.34 5.69
CA SER A 6 27.49 28.22 4.54
C SER A 6 27.95 27.19 3.49
N ARG A 7 29.23 26.78 3.53
CA ARG A 7 29.74 25.68 2.70
C ARG A 7 29.51 24.31 3.33
N ILE A 8 29.59 24.19 4.65
CA ILE A 8 29.42 22.90 5.36
C ILE A 8 27.96 22.42 5.29
N ILE A 9 26.98 23.34 5.35
CA ILE A 9 25.57 22.99 5.20
C ILE A 9 25.23 22.59 3.75
N ARG A 10 25.93 23.17 2.75
CA ARG A 10 25.77 22.84 1.33
C ARG A 10 26.46 21.52 0.94
N THR A 11 27.40 21.02 1.75
CA THR A 11 28.07 19.72 1.58
C THR A 11 27.37 18.55 2.26
N ARG A 12 26.17 18.74 2.84
CA ARG A 12 25.15 17.68 2.81
C ARG A 12 24.48 17.59 1.43
N LYS A 13 25.25 17.85 0.36
CA LYS A 13 25.03 17.18 -0.91
C LYS A 13 25.08 15.71 -0.58
N MET A 14 23.90 15.13 -0.48
CA MET A 14 23.66 13.71 -0.64
C MET A 14 24.73 13.19 -1.61
N LEU A 15 25.68 12.42 -1.06
CA LEU A 15 26.24 11.28 -1.76
C LEU A 15 25.09 10.29 -1.94
N THR A 16 24.06 10.71 -2.67
CA THR A 16 23.11 9.84 -3.31
C THR A 16 23.98 9.00 -4.22
N VAL A 17 24.25 7.76 -3.81
CA VAL A 17 23.82 6.54 -4.50
C VAL A 17 23.47 6.73 -5.99
N ASP A 18 24.28 7.47 -6.73
CA ASP A 18 24.04 7.82 -8.15
C ASP A 18 24.51 6.69 -9.07
N SER A 19 25.06 5.60 -8.52
CA SER A 19 25.67 4.52 -9.31
C SER A 19 25.49 3.12 -8.76
N CYS A 20 24.59 2.88 -7.80
CA CYS A 20 24.45 1.52 -7.24
C CYS A 20 23.51 0.59 -8.04
N LEU A 21 22.77 1.09 -9.02
CA LEU A 21 22.08 0.28 -10.04
C LEU A 21 22.05 1.06 -11.36
N CYS A 22 22.20 0.40 -12.49
CA CYS A 22 22.36 0.96 -13.86
C CYS A 22 21.23 1.88 -14.38
N CYS A 23 20.29 2.28 -13.53
CA CYS A 23 19.24 3.25 -13.84
C CYS A 23 19.38 4.43 -12.89
N ARG A 24 19.39 5.66 -13.42
CA ARG A 24 19.37 6.89 -12.62
C ARG A 24 18.30 6.76 -11.51
N LEU A 25 18.63 7.18 -10.30
CA LEU A 25 17.71 7.15 -9.14
C LEU A 25 16.35 7.82 -9.46
N GLU A 26 16.39 8.79 -10.38
CA GLU A 26 15.24 9.50 -10.95
C GLU A 26 14.28 8.56 -11.71
N THR A 27 14.77 7.62 -12.53
CA THR A 27 13.93 6.63 -13.23
C THR A 27 13.39 5.57 -12.28
N GLY A 28 14.20 5.13 -11.31
CA GLY A 28 13.76 4.15 -10.31
C GLY A 28 12.58 4.65 -9.46
N GLY A 29 12.68 5.87 -8.92
CA GLY A 29 11.61 6.47 -8.12
C GLY A 29 10.32 6.71 -8.91
N LEU A 30 10.43 7.05 -10.20
CA LEU A 30 9.27 7.24 -11.07
C LEU A 30 8.55 5.91 -11.32
N VAL A 31 9.29 4.85 -11.64
CA VAL A 31 8.74 3.50 -11.88
C VAL A 31 8.04 2.97 -10.62
N ILE A 32 8.67 3.10 -9.45
CA ILE A 32 8.09 2.68 -8.17
C ILE A 32 6.80 3.47 -7.87
N GLY A 33 6.81 4.79 -8.09
CA GLY A 33 5.64 5.62 -7.88
C GLY A 33 4.46 5.22 -8.77
N TRP A 34 4.71 4.99 -10.06
CA TRP A 34 3.67 4.53 -11.00
C TRP A 34 3.16 3.13 -10.70
N LEU A 35 4.06 2.19 -10.38
CA LEU A 35 3.66 0.83 -9.98
C LEU A 35 2.77 0.88 -8.74
N THR A 36 3.15 1.66 -7.72
CA THR A 36 2.34 1.84 -6.50
C THR A 36 0.95 2.35 -6.83
N LEU A 37 0.85 3.35 -7.71
CA LEU A 37 -0.42 3.94 -8.12
C LEU A 37 -1.30 2.94 -8.88
N ILE A 38 -0.71 2.20 -9.84
CA ILE A 38 -1.41 1.14 -10.59
C ILE A 38 -1.91 0.04 -9.64
N THR A 39 -1.08 -0.42 -8.70
CA THR A 39 -1.48 -1.44 -7.72
C THR A 39 -2.58 -0.94 -6.80
N SER A 40 -2.56 0.34 -6.40
CA SER A 40 -3.63 0.93 -5.60
C SER A 40 -4.95 1.01 -6.37
N ILE A 41 -4.91 1.32 -7.67
CA ILE A 41 -6.12 1.36 -8.53
C ILE A 41 -6.67 -0.05 -8.73
N LEU A 42 -5.83 -1.02 -9.08
CA LEU A 42 -6.28 -2.40 -9.27
C LEU A 42 -6.82 -2.99 -7.95
N GLY A 43 -6.14 -2.72 -6.84
CA GLY A 43 -6.57 -3.13 -5.51
C GLY A 43 -7.91 -2.51 -5.11
N SER A 44 -8.12 -1.23 -5.38
CA SER A 44 -9.40 -0.57 -5.07
C SER A 44 -10.55 -1.09 -5.93
N ILE A 45 -10.34 -1.36 -7.22
CA ILE A 45 -11.33 -1.98 -8.11
C ILE A 45 -11.70 -3.38 -7.62
N SER A 46 -10.70 -4.21 -7.30
CA SER A 46 -10.91 -5.56 -6.79
C SER A 46 -11.71 -5.55 -5.48
N LEU A 47 -11.37 -4.64 -4.57
CA LEU A 47 -12.11 -4.44 -3.32
C LEU A 47 -13.56 -3.97 -3.59
N LEU A 48 -13.78 -2.98 -4.45
CA LEU A 48 -15.14 -2.56 -4.80
C LEU A 48 -15.98 -3.73 -5.34
N GLY A 49 -15.38 -4.59 -6.16
CA GLY A 49 -16.03 -5.82 -6.64
C GLY A 49 -16.44 -6.75 -5.50
N PHE A 50 -15.56 -6.93 -4.51
CA PHE A 50 -15.86 -7.74 -3.33
C PHE A 50 -16.98 -7.14 -2.45
N LEU A 51 -16.99 -5.81 -2.28
CA LEU A 51 -18.06 -5.12 -1.56
C LEU A 51 -19.41 -5.29 -2.27
N LEU A 52 -19.45 -5.18 -3.61
CA LEU A 52 -20.66 -5.39 -4.38
C LEU A 52 -21.24 -6.78 -4.16
N VAL A 53 -20.39 -7.81 -4.14
CA VAL A 53 -20.80 -9.18 -3.80
C VAL A 53 -21.38 -9.22 -2.38
N LEU A 54 -20.68 -8.69 -1.37
CA LEU A 54 -21.19 -8.67 0.02
C LEU A 54 -22.47 -7.86 0.21
N CYS A 55 -22.73 -6.84 -0.61
CA CYS A 55 -23.97 -6.08 -0.59
C CYS A 55 -25.14 -6.86 -1.19
N ILE A 56 -24.90 -7.57 -2.30
CA ILE A 56 -25.92 -8.37 -2.99
C ILE A 56 -26.25 -9.65 -2.20
N TYR A 57 -25.26 -10.27 -1.56
CA TYR A 57 -25.46 -11.44 -0.71
C TYR A 57 -26.04 -11.02 0.64
N ASN A 58 -27.33 -11.31 0.83
CA ASN A 58 -28.02 -11.06 2.10
C ASN A 58 -28.13 -12.36 2.91
N CYS A 59 -27.70 -12.34 4.17
CA CYS A 59 -27.80 -13.51 5.08
C CYS A 59 -29.25 -14.00 5.20
N ASN A 60 -30.21 -13.08 5.11
CA ASN A 60 -31.63 -13.40 5.18
C ASN A 60 -32.16 -14.15 3.96
N ASP A 61 -31.56 -13.98 2.78
CA ASP A 61 -31.96 -14.72 1.58
C ASP A 61 -31.27 -16.08 1.50
N MET A 62 -30.07 -16.21 2.10
CA MET A 62 -29.42 -17.51 2.31
C MET A 62 -30.17 -18.38 3.33
N ALA A 63 -30.70 -17.79 4.39
CA ALA A 63 -31.54 -18.50 5.37
C ALA A 63 -32.80 -19.10 4.73
N LYS A 64 -33.35 -18.47 3.69
CA LYS A 64 -34.51 -18.99 2.95
C LYS A 64 -34.16 -20.13 1.99
N LEU A 65 -32.90 -20.24 1.58
CA LEU A 65 -32.40 -21.27 0.67
C LEU A 65 -31.96 -22.54 1.42
N PHE A 66 -31.67 -22.44 2.72
CA PHE A 66 -31.26 -23.54 3.57
C PHE A 66 -32.24 -23.72 4.74
N ASP A 67 -33.11 -24.73 4.64
CA ASP A 67 -34.16 -25.06 5.65
C ASP A 67 -33.64 -25.29 7.09
N ASN A 68 -32.33 -25.41 7.29
CA ASN A 68 -31.70 -25.76 8.57
C ASN A 68 -31.02 -24.58 9.29
N TRP A 69 -31.22 -23.33 8.87
CA TRP A 69 -30.62 -22.19 9.57
C TRP A 69 -31.36 -21.85 10.86
N THR A 70 -30.62 -21.79 11.97
CA THR A 70 -31.16 -21.33 13.26
C THR A 70 -31.12 -19.80 13.36
N TYR A 71 -31.87 -19.23 14.31
CA TYR A 71 -31.85 -17.80 14.57
C TYR A 71 -30.44 -17.31 15.00
N GLU A 72 -29.71 -18.14 15.75
CA GLU A 72 -28.34 -17.87 16.17
C GLU A 72 -27.38 -17.79 14.97
N ASP A 73 -27.52 -18.67 13.97
CA ASP A 73 -26.72 -18.64 12.75
C ASP A 73 -26.93 -17.35 11.94
N LEU A 74 -28.18 -16.83 11.93
CA LEU A 74 -28.54 -15.60 11.24
C LEU A 74 -27.91 -14.37 11.91
N GLU A 75 -27.93 -14.29 13.24
CA GLU A 75 -27.27 -13.22 14.00
C GLU A 75 -25.75 -13.26 13.81
N LEU A 76 -25.16 -14.46 13.82
CA LEU A 76 -23.73 -14.65 13.59
C LEU A 76 -23.31 -14.22 12.18
N CYS A 77 -24.11 -14.55 11.16
CA CYS A 77 -23.89 -14.10 9.78
C CYS A 77 -23.96 -12.58 9.64
N ASN A 78 -24.96 -11.94 10.24
CA ASN A 78 -25.11 -10.49 10.21
C ASN A 78 -23.97 -9.78 10.96
N GLY A 79 -23.56 -10.31 12.11
CA GLY A 79 -22.41 -9.81 12.87
C GLY A 79 -21.11 -9.91 12.08
N LEU A 80 -20.84 -11.08 11.49
CA LEU A 80 -19.65 -11.31 10.67
C LEU A 80 -19.62 -10.40 9.44
N ARG A 81 -20.77 -10.20 8.79
CA ARG A 81 -20.92 -9.26 7.66
C ARG A 81 -20.59 -7.83 8.08
N GLY A 82 -21.08 -7.38 9.23
CA GLY A 82 -20.76 -6.07 9.78
C GLY A 82 -19.26 -5.88 10.03
N VAL A 83 -18.60 -6.89 10.63
CA VAL A 83 -17.14 -6.88 10.84
C VAL A 83 -16.39 -6.85 9.51
N LEU A 84 -16.80 -7.67 8.52
CA LEU A 84 -16.18 -7.68 7.19
C LEU A 84 -16.28 -6.32 6.50
N ILE A 85 -17.44 -5.65 6.58
CA ILE A 85 -17.63 -4.30 6.03
C ILE A 85 -16.71 -3.30 6.74
N GLY A 86 -16.57 -3.38 8.07
CA GLY A 86 -15.64 -2.53 8.82
C GLY A 86 -14.18 -2.70 8.39
N VAL A 87 -13.71 -3.95 8.29
CA VAL A 87 -12.35 -4.28 7.81
C VAL A 87 -12.14 -3.81 6.38
N PHE A 88 -13.17 -3.90 5.54
CA PHE A 88 -13.15 -3.41 4.17
C PHE A 88 -12.87 -1.90 4.09
N PHE A 89 -13.60 -1.08 4.85
CA PHE A 89 -13.38 0.37 4.85
C PHE A 89 -11.98 0.74 5.36
N LEU A 90 -11.46 0.02 6.35
CA LEU A 90 -10.08 0.19 6.80
C LEU A 90 -9.05 -0.11 5.70
N LEU A 91 -9.21 -1.24 5.01
CA LEU A 91 -8.35 -1.62 3.89
C LEU A 91 -8.42 -0.60 2.74
N LEU A 92 -9.62 -0.13 2.40
CA LEU A 92 -9.82 0.88 1.36
C LEU A 92 -9.13 2.19 1.73
N GLY A 93 -9.28 2.66 2.98
CA GLY A 93 -8.56 3.83 3.49
C GLY A 93 -7.04 3.68 3.41
N PHE A 94 -6.52 2.51 3.77
CA PHE A 94 -5.09 2.21 3.66
C PHE A 94 -4.60 2.26 2.21
N ILE A 95 -5.32 1.66 1.26
CA ILE A 95 -4.94 1.65 -0.16
C ILE A 95 -4.94 3.05 -0.76
N VAL A 96 -5.93 3.88 -0.43
CA VAL A 96 -5.98 5.29 -0.87
C VAL A 96 -4.79 6.07 -0.31
N LEU A 97 -4.43 5.84 0.95
CA LEU A 97 -3.30 6.49 1.60
C LEU A 97 -1.96 6.08 0.96
N VAL A 98 -1.78 4.80 0.64
CA VAL A 98 -0.60 4.30 -0.10
C VAL A 98 -0.56 4.90 -1.51
N GLY A 99 -1.70 4.97 -2.20
CA GLY A 99 -1.80 5.61 -3.53
C GLY A 99 -1.45 7.10 -3.48
N PHE A 100 -1.85 7.81 -2.42
CA PHE A 100 -1.48 9.20 -2.19
C PHE A 100 0.03 9.37 -2.02
N PHE A 101 0.70 8.47 -1.29
CA PHE A 101 2.16 8.48 -1.20
C PHE A 101 2.84 8.16 -2.54
N GLY A 102 2.30 7.23 -3.32
CA GLY A 102 2.74 6.96 -4.69
C GLY A 102 2.68 8.21 -5.57
N PHE A 103 1.56 8.93 -5.54
CA PHE A 103 1.39 10.18 -6.27
C PHE A 103 2.34 11.30 -5.81
N ARG A 104 2.49 11.49 -4.49
CA ARG A 104 3.46 12.43 -3.91
C ARG A 104 4.89 12.08 -4.29
N CYS A 105 5.22 10.79 -4.38
CA CYS A 105 6.52 10.30 -4.84
C CYS A 105 6.75 10.71 -6.30
N ILE A 106 5.79 10.46 -7.21
CA ILE A 106 5.91 10.87 -8.63
C ILE A 106 6.13 12.39 -8.75
N GLN A 107 5.35 13.19 -8.01
CA GLN A 107 5.53 14.65 -7.99
C GLN A 107 6.88 15.06 -7.43
N GLY A 108 7.34 14.42 -6.34
CA GLY A 108 8.63 14.68 -5.71
C GLY A 108 9.81 14.34 -6.62
N THR A 109 9.74 13.21 -7.32
CA THR A 109 10.76 12.80 -8.29
C THR A 109 10.84 13.75 -9.48
N LYS A 110 9.70 14.23 -10.00
CA LYS A 110 9.66 15.21 -11.10
C LYS A 110 10.13 16.60 -10.66
N ALA A 111 9.82 17.02 -9.44
CA ALA A 111 10.20 18.32 -8.89
C ALA A 111 11.62 18.34 -8.28
N ARG A 112 12.33 17.20 -8.26
CA ARG A 112 13.57 16.99 -7.49
C ARG A 112 13.47 17.43 -6.03
N ASP A 113 12.27 17.32 -5.46
CA ASP A 113 11.95 17.72 -4.09
C ASP A 113 11.98 16.48 -3.18
N HIS A 114 13.09 16.34 -2.45
CA HIS A 114 13.36 15.18 -1.60
C HIS A 114 12.36 15.02 -0.45
N PHE A 115 11.72 16.10 0.02
CA PHE A 115 10.77 16.00 1.12
C PHE A 115 9.53 15.19 0.76
N ARG A 116 9.13 15.20 -0.51
CA ARG A 116 7.93 14.49 -1.01
C ARG A 116 8.18 13.01 -1.28
N VAL A 117 9.43 12.58 -1.43
CA VAL A 117 9.84 11.20 -1.75
C VAL A 117 10.17 10.40 -0.48
N LYS A 118 10.62 11.07 0.59
CA LYS A 118 10.95 10.46 1.89
C LYS A 118 9.88 9.49 2.46
N PRO A 119 8.59 9.84 2.52
CA PRO A 119 7.61 8.96 3.16
C PRO A 119 7.49 7.60 2.48
N LEU A 120 7.53 7.56 1.14
CA LEU A 120 7.47 6.32 0.38
C LEU A 120 8.76 5.49 0.53
N MET A 121 9.91 6.16 0.62
CA MET A 121 11.20 5.50 0.83
C MET A 121 11.30 4.87 2.23
N ILE A 122 10.75 5.53 3.26
CA ILE A 122 10.66 4.99 4.62
C ILE A 122 9.74 3.77 4.66
N LEU A 123 8.58 3.83 3.98
CA LEU A 123 7.66 2.70 3.84
C LEU A 123 8.34 1.47 3.20
N MET A 124 9.11 1.69 2.13
CA MET A 124 9.87 0.64 1.47
C MET A 124 10.98 0.08 2.38
N ALA A 125 11.69 0.93 3.11
CA ALA A 125 12.73 0.50 4.06
C ALA A 125 12.16 -0.30 5.24
N ILE A 126 10.99 0.08 5.76
CA ILE A 126 10.31 -0.69 6.81
C ILE A 126 9.89 -2.05 6.25
N SER A 127 9.33 -2.09 5.03
CA SER A 127 8.94 -3.33 4.36
C SER A 127 10.12 -4.28 4.13
N THR A 128 11.27 -3.76 3.68
CA THR A 128 12.47 -4.58 3.47
C THR A 128 13.05 -5.10 4.78
N VAL A 129 13.06 -4.30 5.86
CA VAL A 129 13.50 -4.75 7.19
C VAL A 129 12.57 -5.85 7.73
N LEU A 130 11.25 -5.70 7.58
CA LEU A 130 10.27 -6.71 7.98
C LEU A 130 10.39 -8.01 7.15
N SER A 131 10.74 -7.89 5.87
CA SER A 131 11.02 -9.04 4.99
C SER A 131 12.30 -9.78 5.41
N LEU A 132 13.37 -9.05 5.75
CA LEU A 132 14.64 -9.62 6.24
C LEU A 132 14.49 -10.32 7.60
N LEU A 133 13.62 -9.82 8.47
CA LEU A 133 13.27 -10.44 9.74
C LEU A 133 12.37 -11.69 9.59
N GLN A 134 12.07 -12.12 8.35
CA GLN A 134 11.17 -13.23 8.03
C GLN A 134 9.76 -13.12 8.63
N VAL A 135 9.36 -11.93 9.08
CA VAL A 135 7.97 -11.67 9.48
C VAL A 135 7.05 -11.67 8.25
N LEU A 136 7.61 -11.27 7.09
CA LEU A 136 7.01 -11.37 5.77
C LEU A 136 7.76 -12.40 4.93
N THR A 137 7.60 -13.69 5.22
CA THR A 137 8.15 -14.73 4.33
C THR A 137 7.39 -14.77 3.02
N PHE A 138 7.97 -14.21 1.96
CA PHE A 138 7.59 -14.52 0.58
C PHE A 138 8.18 -15.89 0.22
N ARG A 139 7.54 -16.96 0.68
CA ARG A 139 7.93 -18.32 0.26
C ARG A 139 7.56 -18.49 -1.22
N SER A 140 8.50 -18.17 -2.11
CA SER A 140 8.40 -18.55 -3.51
C SER A 140 8.49 -20.07 -3.59
N TYR A 141 7.36 -20.71 -3.85
CA TYR A 141 7.36 -22.09 -4.32
C TYR A 141 7.90 -22.07 -5.76
N ALA A 142 9.23 -22.14 -5.88
CA ALA A 142 9.86 -22.52 -7.13
C ALA A 142 9.50 -23.99 -7.37
N ILE A 143 8.50 -24.21 -8.22
CA ILE A 143 8.20 -25.51 -8.79
C ILE A 143 9.35 -25.80 -9.76
N VAL A 144 10.28 -26.65 -9.34
CA VAL A 144 11.28 -27.29 -10.21
C VAL A 144 10.67 -28.56 -10.76
#